data_AF-A0A803T767-F1
#
_entry.id   AF-A0A803T767-F1
#
_cell.length_a   1.000
_cell.length_b   1.000
_cell.length_c   1.000
_cell.angle_alpha   90.00
_cell.angle_beta   90.00
_cell.angle_gamma   90.00
#
_symmetry.space_group_name_H-M   'P 1'
#
loop_
_entity.id
_entity.type
_entity.pdbx_description
1 polymer ?
#
loop_
_entity_poly.entity_id
_entity_poly.type
_entity_poly.pdbx_seq_one_letter_code
_entity_poly.pdbx_strand_id
1 'polypeptide(L)'
;MVQKYQSPVRVYKYPFELVMAAYEKRFPTCPEIPVFLGSEVLRESKSDDGALHIIERSCKLNVDVPRLLKKPPLLMHFLALKHLFTTNHTLS
;
A
#
# COMPACT_ATOMS: atom_id res chain seq x y z
N MET A 1 17.30 17.78 -9.55
CA MET A 1 16.53 17.27 -10.70
C MET A 1 15.41 16.39 -10.17
N VAL A 2 14.16 16.83 -10.22
CA VAL A 2 13.00 16.06 -9.72
C VAL A 2 12.43 15.23 -10.86
N GLN A 3 12.50 13.90 -10.77
CA GLN A 3 11.83 13.03 -11.74
C GLN A 3 10.33 12.99 -11.41
N LYS A 4 9.50 13.49 -12.32
CA LYS A 4 8.04 13.33 -12.25
C LYS A 4 7.69 12.04 -13.00
N TYR A 5 7.21 11.04 -12.28
CA TYR A 5 6.65 9.82 -12.85
C TYR A 5 5.16 9.80 -12.58
N GLN A 6 4.36 9.62 -13.62
CA GLN A 6 2.91 9.43 -13.50
C GLN A 6 2.59 8.00 -13.93
N SER A 7 2.03 7.22 -13.03
CA SER A 7 1.61 5.86 -13.34
C SER A 7 0.42 5.89 -14.31
N PRO A 8 0.30 4.90 -15.20
CA PRO A 8 -0.85 4.80 -16.09
C PRO A 8 -2.12 4.52 -15.28
N VAL A 9 -3.23 5.15 -15.70
CA VAL A 9 -4.55 4.89 -15.12
C VAL A 9 -4.97 3.46 -15.45
N ARG A 10 -5.31 2.68 -14.41
CA ARG A 10 -5.83 1.30 -14.55
C ARG A 10 -7.31 1.26 -14.24
N VAL A 11 -8.11 0.72 -15.15
CA VAL A 11 -9.55 0.50 -14.97
C VAL A 11 -9.80 -0.98 -14.74
N TYR A 12 -10.47 -1.34 -13.64
CA TYR A 12 -10.84 -2.71 -13.32
C TYR A 12 -12.24 -3.02 -13.84
N LYS A 13 -12.45 -4.27 -14.29
CA LYS A 13 -13.75 -4.75 -14.79
C LYS A 13 -14.75 -5.11 -13.67
N TYR A 14 -14.31 -5.09 -12.42
CA TYR A 14 -15.08 -5.52 -11.25
C TYR A 14 -15.60 -4.31 -10.47
N PRO A 15 -16.74 -4.46 -9.75
CA PRO A 15 -17.26 -3.39 -8.90
C PRO A 15 -16.28 -3.02 -7.78
N PHE A 16 -16.38 -1.78 -7.31
CA PHE A 16 -15.49 -1.21 -6.30
C PHE A 16 -15.33 -2.12 -5.08
N GLU A 17 -16.43 -2.64 -4.53
CA GLU A 17 -16.41 -3.51 -3.33
C GLU A 17 -15.55 -4.77 -3.51
N LEU A 18 -15.61 -5.41 -4.69
CA LEU A 18 -14.78 -6.58 -4.98
C LEU A 18 -13.32 -6.21 -5.16
N VAL A 19 -13.04 -5.06 -5.79
CA VAL A 19 -11.69 -4.51 -5.91
C VAL A 19 -11.12 -4.20 -4.52
N MET A 20 -11.94 -3.66 -3.62
CA MET A 20 -11.55 -3.36 -2.24
C MET A 20 -11.33 -4.61 -1.40
N ALA A 21 -12.21 -5.61 -1.50
CA ALA A 21 -12.00 -6.89 -0.84
C ALA A 21 -10.72 -7.58 -1.33
N ALA A 22 -10.42 -7.50 -2.63
CA ALA A 22 -9.15 -8.00 -3.19
C ALA A 22 -7.95 -7.17 -2.75
N TYR A 23 -8.13 -5.85 -2.59
CA TYR A 23 -7.10 -4.94 -2.11
C TYR A 23 -6.68 -5.26 -0.67
N GLU A 24 -7.64 -5.44 0.23
CA GLU A 24 -7.37 -5.77 1.64
C GLU A 24 -6.66 -7.12 1.78
N LYS A 25 -7.01 -8.10 0.93
CA LYS A 25 -6.35 -9.42 0.89
C LYS A 25 -4.87 -9.38 0.48
N ARG A 26 -4.36 -8.26 -0.02
CA ARG A 26 -2.91 -8.09 -0.30
C ARG A 26 -2.09 -7.97 0.97
N PHE A 27 -2.74 -7.74 2.11
CA PHE A 27 -2.11 -7.63 3.40
C PHE A 27 -2.46 -8.86 4.26
N PRO A 28 -1.55 -9.33 5.13
CA PRO A 28 -0.26 -8.72 5.45
C PRO A 28 0.87 -9.06 4.47
N THR A 29 0.76 -10.10 3.64
CA THR A 29 1.79 -10.53 2.68
C THR A 29 1.21 -10.64 1.26
N CYS A 30 2.01 -10.33 0.24
CA CYS A 30 1.58 -10.35 -1.16
C CYS A 30 2.65 -11.04 -2.04
N PRO A 31 2.42 -12.28 -2.50
CA PRO A 31 3.41 -13.03 -3.28
C PRO A 31 3.69 -12.40 -4.67
N GLU A 32 2.72 -11.68 -5.22
CA GLU A 32 2.83 -10.97 -6.50
C GLU A 32 3.74 -9.74 -6.43
N ILE A 33 4.15 -9.32 -5.22
CA ILE A 33 5.03 -8.19 -4.98
C ILE A 33 6.28 -8.71 -4.26
N PRO A 34 7.32 -9.17 -4.99
CA PRO A 34 8.48 -9.82 -4.40
C PRO A 34 9.25 -8.97 -3.38
N VAL A 35 9.19 -7.65 -3.53
CA VAL A 35 9.81 -6.70 -2.61
C VAL A 35 8.99 -6.47 -1.34
N PHE A 36 7.74 -6.95 -1.26
CA PHE A 36 6.86 -6.72 -0.14
C PHE A 36 6.94 -7.87 0.86
N LEU A 37 7.55 -7.59 2.02
CA LEU A 37 7.81 -8.60 3.05
C LEU A 37 6.65 -8.75 4.02
N GLY A 38 5.90 -7.68 4.26
CA GLY A 38 4.84 -7.69 5.25
C GLY A 38 4.27 -6.29 5.52
N SER A 39 3.07 -6.23 6.09
CA SER A 39 2.55 -5.00 6.68
C SER A 39 1.92 -5.23 8.04
N GLU A 40 1.99 -4.22 8.89
CA GLU A 40 1.34 -4.17 10.21
C GLU A 40 0.43 -2.94 10.29
N VAL A 41 -0.73 -3.06 10.93
CA VAL A 41 -1.64 -1.92 11.14
C VAL A 41 -1.13 -1.09 12.31
N LEU A 42 -0.85 0.20 12.08
CA LEU A 42 -0.42 1.15 13.11
C LEU A 42 -1.62 1.83 13.77
N ARG A 43 -2.61 2.22 12.96
CA ARG A 43 -3.79 2.94 13.41
C ARG A 43 -4.99 2.60 12.55
N GLU A 44 -6.14 2.46 13.18
CA GLU A 44 -7.42 2.32 12.51
C GLU A 44 -8.42 3.27 13.17
N SER A 45 -9.16 4.03 12.36
CA SER A 45 -10.23 4.89 12.84
C SER A 45 -11.40 4.85 11.87
N LYS A 46 -12.61 4.69 12.42
CA LYS A 46 -13.86 4.75 11.68
C LYS A 46 -14.64 5.96 12.18
N SER A 47 -15.25 6.69 11.26
CA SER A 47 -16.22 7.73 11.60
C SER A 47 -17.51 7.08 12.11
N ASP A 48 -18.18 7.72 13.07
CA ASP A 48 -19.42 7.21 13.69
C ASP A 48 -20.53 6.99 12.66
N ASP A 49 -20.55 7.79 11.59
CA ASP A 49 -21.51 7.67 10.49
C ASP A 49 -21.17 6.54 9.50
N GLY A 50 -20.04 5.84 9.70
CA GLY A 50 -19.53 4.82 8.78
C GLY A 50 -19.03 5.38 7.43
N ALA A 51 -19.08 6.70 7.24
CA ALA A 51 -18.74 7.37 5.99
C ALA A 51 -17.25 7.29 5.64
N LEU A 52 -16.40 7.27 6.67
CA LEU A 52 -14.95 7.28 6.54
C LEU A 52 -14.33 6.16 7.37
N HIS A 53 -13.44 5.42 6.74
CA HIS A 53 -12.59 4.44 7.41
C HIS A 53 -11.14 4.72 7.01
N ILE A 54 -10.29 4.92 8.01
CA ILE A 54 -8.88 5.25 7.83
C ILE A 54 -8.07 4.13 8.44
N ILE A 55 -7.17 3.55 7.64
CA ILE A 55 -6.21 2.55 8.11
C ILE A 55 -4.81 3.02 7.76
N GLU A 56 -3.96 3.19 8.77
CA GLU A 56 -2.55 3.46 8.62
C GLU A 56 -1.78 2.14 8.80
N ARG A 57 -0.97 1.77 7.81
CA ARG A 57 -0.19 0.52 7.78
C ARG A 57 1.30 0.83 7.61
N SER A 58 2.14 0.14 8.37
CA SER A 58 3.59 0.11 8.17
C SER A 58 3.94 -1.07 7.27
N CYS A 59 4.53 -0.83 6.11
CA CYS A 59 4.92 -1.84 5.13
C CYS A 59 6.43 -2.04 5.15
N LYS A 60 6.88 -3.29 5.30
CA LYS A 60 8.28 -3.71 5.21
C LYS A 60 8.60 -4.06 3.76
N LEU A 61 9.54 -3.34 3.16
CA LEU A 61 10.02 -3.62 1.81
C LEU A 61 11.48 -4.09 1.80
N ASN A 62 11.74 -5.13 1.01
CA ASN A 62 13.07 -5.56 0.61
C ASN A 62 13.45 -4.87 -0.69
N VAL A 63 14.14 -3.73 -0.58
CA VAL A 63 14.60 -2.97 -1.74
C VAL A 63 16.10 -3.19 -1.89
N ASP A 64 16.49 -3.90 -2.95
CA ASP A 64 17.89 -4.00 -3.33
C ASP A 64 18.39 -2.64 -3.82
N VAL A 65 19.40 -2.11 -3.13
CA VAL A 65 20.09 -0.88 -3.54
C VAL A 65 20.96 -1.19 -4.77
N PRO A 66 20.94 -0.34 -5.82
CA PRO A 66 21.78 -0.54 -7.00
C PRO A 66 23.25 -0.78 -6.63
N ARG A 67 23.84 -1.81 -7.25
CA ARG A 67 25.14 -2.42 -6.92
C ARG A 67 26.36 -1.48 -6.92
N LEU A 68 26.19 -0.21 -7.28
CA LEU A 68 27.21 0.84 -7.15
C LEU A 68 27.47 1.25 -5.69
N LEU A 69 26.53 1.00 -4.78
CA LEU A 69 26.67 1.28 -3.36
C LEU A 69 27.13 0.01 -2.64
N LYS A 70 28.43 -0.07 -2.28
CA LYS A 70 29.10 -1.20 -1.61
C LYS A 70 28.64 -1.45 -0.16
N LYS A 71 27.34 -1.46 0.13
CA LYS A 71 26.80 -1.81 1.45
C LYS A 71 25.91 -3.05 1.34
N PRO A 72 25.92 -3.95 2.34
CA PRO A 72 25.17 -5.21 2.28
C PRO A 72 23.65 -4.96 2.12
N PRO A 73 22.91 -5.89 1.51
CA PRO A 73 21.50 -5.74 1.08
C PRO A 73 20.48 -5.72 2.23
N LEU A 74 20.90 -5.42 3.46
CA LEU A 74 20.06 -5.50 4.65
C LEU A 74 19.41 -4.15 4.98
N LEU A 75 18.81 -3.48 4.00
CA LEU A 75 18.08 -2.24 4.25
C LEU A 75 16.58 -2.50 4.15
N MET A 76 16.02 -2.98 5.25
CA MET A 76 14.57 -3.05 5.46
C MET A 76 14.04 -1.64 5.54
N HIS A 77 13.36 -1.19 4.49
CA HIS A 77 12.69 0.10 4.50
C HIS A 77 11.27 -0.08 5.00
N PHE A 78 10.87 0.77 5.94
CA PHE A 78 9.49 0.88 6.40
C PHE A 78 8.81 2.03 5.64
N LEU A 79 7.78 1.72 4.88
CA LEU A 79 6.90 2.72 4.28
C LEU A 79 5.58 2.77 5.05
N ALA A 80 5.23 3.94 5.55
CA ALA A 80 3.90 4.18 6.10
C ALA A 80 2.93 4.47 4.94
N LEU A 81 1.97 3.57 4.73
CA LEU A 81 0.86 3.79 3.82
C LEU A 81 -0.37 4.19 4.63
N LYS A 82 -1.03 5.28 4.22
CA LYS A 82 -2.35 5.65 4.72
C LYS A 82 -3.37 5.25 3.67
N HIS A 83 -4.43 4.58 4.09
CA HIS A 83 -5.56 4.24 3.25
C HIS A 83 -6.80 4.92 3.79
N LEU A 84 -7.37 5.81 3.00
CA LEU A 84 -8.64 6.46 3.29
C LEU A 84 -9.73 5.82 2.42
N PHE A 85 -10.67 5.14 3.05
CA PHE A 85 -11.85 4.59 2.42
C PHE A 85 -13.02 5.54 2.69
N THR A 86 -13.79 5.84 1.64
CA THR A 86 -15.01 6.64 1.75
C THR A 86 -16.23 5.90 1.19
N THR A 87 -17.42 6.24 1.69
CA THR A 87 -18.70 5.75 1.15
C THR A 87 -18.96 6.19 -0.29
N ASN A 88 -18.21 7.14 -0.83
CA ASN A 88 -18.28 7.56 -2.23
C ASN A 88 -17.48 6.64 -3.18
N HIS A 89 -17.15 5.42 -2.76
CA HIS A 89 -16.36 4.45 -3.54
C HIS A 89 -15.01 5.02 -3.99
N THR A 90 -14.32 5.73 -3.10
CA THR A 90 -12.97 6.24 -3.33
C THR A 90 -11.96 5.67 -2.34
N LEU A 91 -10.75 5.41 -2.84
CA LEU A 91 -9.57 5.04 -2.06
C LEU A 91 -8.49 6.08 -2.35
N SER A 92 -8.05 6.79 -1.31
CA SER A 92 -6.98 7.82 -1.38
C SER A 92 -5.81 7.47 -0.48
#